data_AF-A0A519IMD8-F1
#
_entry.id   AF-A0A519IMD8-F1
#
_cell.length_a   1.000
_cell.length_b   1.000
_cell.length_c   1.000
_cell.angle_alpha   90.00
_cell.angle_beta   90.00
_cell.angle_gamma   90.00
#
_symmetry.space_group_name_H-M   'P 1'
#
loop_
_entity.id
_entity.type
_entity.pdbx_description
1 polymer ?
#
loop_
_entity_poly.entity_id
_entity_poly.type
_entity_poly.pdbx_seq_one_letter_code
_entity_poly.pdbx_strand_id
1 'polypeptide(L)'
;MNRYTPPVEALQFVIEQVLEAPQAWQRLPALAHVDDARLREVLRQAACFASDVPAPGELPELLNVARFEVLVATHRDWALDARLQRATRECTDTARLLAGAQGLGHLEAATQIAEACVREGRPAGAADRLELVAEHPAVRRVLLDLRSQAEAARVLTCWTALLLDECRHHPDAAVRAEARDLVGLLAPVVKAFLTQLGHQGADRALGVLGACGHAQDPAIEQHLRDSRLAMIQGGSNEMQAIELLQHQVLARPQRLQGLLRVWAAERDALAALARLAGPECQHPLYAWSEEMAHQIETVSAATEALRAALARDPERPLRVADDYLQGLGHALMAWAWARLTRAALLDADPARRARLPTLAAHGRQWLLPVAELHWSRVAADGLALAEFAA
;
A
#
# COMPACT_ATOMS: atom_id res chain seq x y z
N MET A 1 1.31 -15.51 23.08
CA MET A 1 2.15 -14.57 22.30
C MET A 1 2.00 -14.93 20.85
N ASN A 2 1.18 -14.19 20.10
CA ASN A 2 1.07 -14.43 18.68
C ASN A 2 2.39 -14.01 18.02
N ARG A 3 3.07 -14.95 17.38
CA ARG A 3 4.36 -14.69 16.73
C ARG A 3 4.04 -14.21 15.31
N TYR A 4 4.34 -12.96 15.00
CA TYR A 4 4.26 -12.45 13.63
C TYR A 4 4.97 -13.43 12.68
N THR A 5 4.28 -13.79 11.60
CA THR A 5 4.79 -14.68 10.56
C THR A 5 5.00 -13.86 9.30
N PRO A 6 6.25 -13.59 8.88
CA PRO A 6 6.54 -12.85 7.66
C PRO A 6 5.83 -13.45 6.44
N PRO A 7 5.09 -12.66 5.63
CA PRO A 7 4.33 -13.17 4.49
C PRO A 7 5.23 -13.35 3.25
N VAL A 8 6.26 -14.20 3.38
CA VAL A 8 7.30 -14.41 2.35
C VAL A 8 6.73 -14.79 0.99
N GLU A 9 5.79 -15.73 0.96
CA GLU A 9 5.19 -16.18 -0.29
C GLU A 9 4.33 -15.10 -0.96
N ALA A 10 3.69 -14.23 -0.17
CA ALA A 10 2.93 -13.10 -0.71
C ALA A 10 3.87 -12.03 -1.27
N LEU A 11 4.94 -11.69 -0.54
CA LEU A 11 5.99 -10.78 -1.03
C LEU A 11 6.64 -11.30 -2.30
N GLN A 12 7.02 -12.58 -2.33
CA GLN A 12 7.61 -13.19 -3.50
C GLN A 12 6.64 -13.14 -4.69
N PHE A 13 5.38 -13.52 -4.50
CA PHE A 13 4.36 -13.43 -5.54
C PHE A 13 4.18 -12.00 -6.07
N VAL A 14 4.13 -11.00 -5.18
CA VAL A 14 4.04 -9.59 -5.58
C VAL A 14 5.26 -9.17 -6.41
N ILE A 15 6.46 -9.53 -5.98
CA ILE A 15 7.70 -9.12 -6.66
C ILE A 15 7.83 -9.82 -8.03
N GLU A 16 7.62 -11.14 -8.08
CA GLU A 16 7.86 -11.95 -9.28
C GLU A 16 6.71 -11.89 -10.28
N GLN A 17 5.47 -12.05 -9.80
CA GLN A 17 4.30 -12.26 -10.67
C GLN A 17 3.45 -11.01 -10.84
N VAL A 18 3.31 -10.19 -9.79
CA VAL A 18 2.50 -8.97 -9.87
C VAL A 18 3.28 -7.84 -10.51
N LEU A 19 4.52 -7.62 -10.10
CA LEU A 19 5.38 -6.52 -10.53
C LEU A 19 6.39 -6.88 -11.62
N GLU A 20 6.65 -8.18 -11.83
CA GLU A 20 7.63 -8.65 -12.82
C GLU A 20 9.02 -7.98 -12.59
N ALA A 21 9.39 -7.84 -11.31
CA ALA A 21 10.61 -7.15 -10.89
C ALA A 21 11.90 -7.80 -11.42
N PRO A 22 12.05 -9.14 -11.51
CA PRO A 22 13.24 -9.75 -12.08
C PRO A 22 13.52 -9.28 -13.52
N GLN A 23 12.49 -9.14 -14.35
CA GLN A 23 12.61 -8.62 -15.72
C GLN A 23 13.02 -7.14 -15.73
N ALA A 24 12.56 -6.36 -14.74
CA ALA A 24 13.00 -4.98 -14.57
C ALA A 24 14.47 -4.89 -14.12
N TRP A 25 14.89 -5.66 -13.11
CA TRP A 25 16.28 -5.65 -12.62
C TRP A 25 17.30 -6.12 -13.64
N GLN A 26 16.95 -7.07 -14.52
CA GLN A 26 17.82 -7.47 -15.64
C GLN A 26 18.16 -6.30 -16.59
N ARG A 27 17.29 -5.28 -16.66
CA ARG A 27 17.53 -4.06 -17.45
C ARG A 27 18.37 -3.02 -16.71
N LEU A 28 18.69 -3.25 -15.43
CA LEU A 28 19.50 -2.37 -14.59
C LEU A 28 20.90 -2.98 -14.41
N PRO A 29 21.96 -2.46 -15.05
CA PRO A 29 23.30 -3.06 -14.98
C PRO A 29 23.81 -3.28 -13.55
N ALA A 30 23.47 -2.39 -12.62
CA ALA A 30 23.83 -2.51 -11.21
C ALA A 30 23.14 -3.70 -10.50
N LEU A 31 21.95 -4.09 -10.95
CA LEU A 31 21.10 -5.10 -10.32
C LEU A 31 20.91 -6.36 -11.19
N ALA A 32 21.51 -6.43 -12.37
CA ALA A 32 21.39 -7.56 -13.30
C ALA A 32 21.89 -8.91 -12.72
N HIS A 33 22.63 -8.86 -11.62
CA HIS A 33 23.11 -10.03 -10.88
C HIS A 33 22.09 -10.58 -9.87
N VAL A 34 20.95 -9.93 -9.70
CA VAL A 34 19.86 -10.36 -8.80
C VAL A 34 18.97 -11.33 -9.57
N ASP A 35 19.04 -12.61 -9.21
CA ASP A 35 18.21 -13.68 -9.76
C ASP A 35 17.15 -14.16 -8.75
N ASP A 36 16.25 -15.05 -9.19
CA ASP A 36 15.17 -15.59 -8.35
C ASP A 36 15.68 -16.36 -7.13
N ALA A 37 16.88 -16.95 -7.22
CA ALA A 37 17.49 -17.64 -6.10
C ALA A 37 17.93 -16.64 -5.01
N ARG A 38 18.54 -15.53 -5.43
CA ARG A 38 18.96 -14.45 -4.53
C ARG A 38 17.79 -13.69 -3.96
N LEU A 39 16.74 -13.44 -4.74
CA LEU A 39 15.48 -12.86 -4.24
C LEU A 39 14.90 -13.72 -3.12
N ARG A 40 14.70 -15.03 -3.37
CA ARG A 40 14.19 -15.97 -2.38
C ARG A 40 15.06 -16.03 -1.14
N GLU A 41 16.38 -16.08 -1.31
CA GLU A 41 17.30 -16.09 -0.18
C GLU A 41 17.20 -14.80 0.64
N VAL A 42 17.12 -13.63 0.01
CA VAL A 42 17.00 -12.37 0.75
C VAL A 42 15.64 -12.25 1.44
N LEU A 43 14.55 -12.65 0.80
CA LEU A 43 13.22 -12.70 1.45
C LEU A 43 13.21 -13.70 2.61
N ARG A 44 13.84 -14.86 2.43
CA ARG A 44 14.00 -15.86 3.49
C ARG A 44 14.85 -15.31 4.63
N GLN A 45 15.93 -14.58 4.36
CA GLN A 45 16.77 -13.95 5.40
C GLN A 45 16.06 -12.79 6.10
N ALA A 46 15.32 -11.98 5.35
CA ALA A 46 14.43 -10.96 5.89
C ALA A 46 13.44 -11.60 6.87
N ALA A 47 12.80 -12.70 6.47
CA ALA A 47 11.90 -13.45 7.33
C ALA A 47 12.58 -14.23 8.46
N CYS A 48 13.82 -14.69 8.25
CA CYS A 48 14.55 -15.49 9.23
C CYS A 48 15.04 -14.65 10.41
N PHE A 49 15.28 -13.33 10.28
CA PHE A 49 15.15 -12.35 11.39
C PHE A 49 15.66 -10.91 11.09
N ALA A 50 16.15 -10.54 9.90
CA ALA A 50 17.07 -9.39 9.81
C ALA A 50 18.29 -9.57 10.74
N SER A 51 18.84 -10.79 10.72
CA SER A 51 20.10 -11.16 11.36
C SER A 51 21.23 -10.24 10.90
N ASP A 52 22.19 -9.98 11.80
CA ASP A 52 23.42 -9.17 11.65
C ASP A 52 24.36 -9.60 10.51
N VAL A 53 23.87 -10.31 9.50
CA VAL A 53 24.60 -10.76 8.33
C VAL A 53 24.65 -9.61 7.32
N PRO A 54 25.83 -9.05 7.03
CA PRO A 54 25.96 -8.03 5.99
C PRO A 54 25.49 -8.62 4.65
N ALA A 55 24.56 -7.91 4.00
CA ALA A 55 24.17 -8.25 2.65
C ALA A 55 25.41 -8.27 1.73
N PRO A 56 25.54 -9.27 0.83
CA PRO A 56 26.58 -9.24 -0.17
C PRO A 56 26.23 -8.12 -1.19
N GLY A 57 26.91 -6.97 -1.11
CA GLY A 57 26.74 -5.85 -2.07
C GLY A 57 25.58 -4.87 -1.81
N GLU A 58 25.42 -3.87 -2.70
CA GLU A 58 24.23 -2.99 -2.76
C GLU A 58 23.01 -3.84 -3.15
N LEU A 59 22.00 -3.90 -2.27
CA LEU A 59 20.76 -4.61 -2.55
C LEU A 59 19.73 -3.65 -3.15
N PRO A 60 18.84 -4.13 -4.04
CA PRO A 60 17.65 -3.39 -4.46
C PRO A 60 16.87 -2.80 -3.27
N GLU A 61 16.34 -1.60 -3.43
CA GLU A 61 15.46 -0.93 -2.47
C GLU A 61 14.27 -1.81 -2.07
N LEU A 62 13.77 -2.59 -3.02
CA LEU A 62 12.68 -3.54 -2.80
C LEU A 62 13.01 -4.61 -1.75
N LEU A 63 14.27 -5.05 -1.69
CA LEU A 63 14.72 -5.99 -0.67
C LEU A 63 14.89 -5.31 0.69
N ASN A 64 15.23 -4.03 0.71
CA ASN A 64 15.24 -3.23 1.95
C ASN A 64 13.82 -3.05 2.48
N VAL A 65 12.82 -2.84 1.61
CA VAL A 65 11.40 -2.79 1.99
C VAL A 65 10.91 -4.10 2.62
N ALA A 66 11.20 -5.23 1.98
CA ALA A 66 10.79 -6.54 2.52
C ALA A 66 11.41 -6.81 3.91
N ARG A 67 12.66 -6.38 4.13
CA ARG A 67 13.30 -6.41 5.45
C ARG A 67 12.61 -5.48 6.44
N PHE A 68 12.19 -4.30 5.99
CA PHE A 68 11.60 -3.27 6.83
C PHE A 68 10.19 -3.63 7.33
N GLU A 69 9.33 -4.18 6.45
CA GLU A 69 8.01 -4.72 6.84
C GLU A 69 8.16 -5.71 8.01
N VAL A 70 9.14 -6.62 7.92
CA VAL A 70 9.39 -7.66 8.92
C VAL A 70 9.98 -7.12 10.23
N LEU A 71 10.93 -6.18 10.16
CA LEU A 71 11.53 -5.56 11.35
C LEU A 71 10.48 -4.87 12.22
N VAL A 72 9.56 -4.13 11.59
CA VAL A 72 8.53 -3.35 12.27
C VAL A 72 7.46 -4.26 12.86
N ALA A 73 7.02 -5.24 12.08
CA ALA A 73 6.01 -6.20 12.51
C ALA A 73 6.47 -7.09 13.68
N THR A 74 7.78 -7.20 13.93
CA THR A 74 8.34 -7.94 15.06
C THR A 74 8.76 -7.05 16.24
N HIS A 75 8.51 -5.74 16.19
CA HIS A 75 8.95 -4.75 17.19
C HIS A 75 10.45 -4.84 17.54
N ARG A 76 11.28 -5.19 16.56
CA ARG A 76 12.75 -5.14 16.71
C ARG A 76 13.23 -3.70 16.60
N ASP A 77 14.31 -3.37 17.31
CA ASP A 77 14.86 -2.01 17.38
C ASP A 77 15.29 -1.51 16.00
N TRP A 78 14.44 -0.70 15.37
CA TRP A 78 14.73 0.04 14.14
C TRP A 78 15.94 0.97 14.30
N ALA A 79 16.25 1.35 15.56
CA ALA A 79 17.37 2.18 15.93
C ALA A 79 18.74 1.51 15.67
N LEU A 80 18.77 0.18 15.45
CA LEU A 80 20.02 -0.58 15.31
C LEU A 80 20.47 -0.78 13.85
N ASP A 81 19.61 -0.53 12.85
CA ASP A 81 20.05 -0.61 11.44
C ASP A 81 20.66 0.72 10.97
N ALA A 82 21.96 0.87 11.22
CA ALA A 82 22.73 2.04 10.85
C ALA A 82 22.82 2.30 9.32
N ARG A 83 22.55 1.29 8.48
CA ARG A 83 22.54 1.45 7.01
C ARG A 83 21.20 2.03 6.56
N LEU A 84 20.09 1.56 7.13
CA LEU A 84 18.77 2.13 6.88
C LEU A 84 18.64 3.56 7.41
N GLN A 85 19.21 3.86 8.59
CA GLN A 85 19.28 5.23 9.10
C GLN A 85 20.11 6.17 8.22
N ARG A 86 21.11 5.62 7.51
CA ARG A 86 21.91 6.41 6.56
C ARG A 86 21.13 6.67 5.27
N ALA A 87 20.49 5.64 4.71
CA ALA A 87 19.66 5.76 3.52
C ALA A 87 18.49 6.75 3.70
N THR A 88 17.87 6.78 4.89
CA THR A 88 16.82 7.76 5.22
C THR A 88 17.34 9.20 5.36
N ARG A 89 18.60 9.39 5.76
CA ARG A 89 19.23 10.72 5.86
C ARG A 89 19.69 11.26 4.51
N GLU A 90 20.02 10.37 3.57
CA GLU A 90 20.56 10.73 2.27
C GLU A 90 19.48 10.95 1.20
N CYS A 91 18.30 10.32 1.32
CA CYS A 91 17.22 10.42 0.34
C CYS A 91 15.81 10.48 0.98
N THR A 92 15.14 11.63 0.81
CA THR A 92 13.78 11.87 1.34
C THR A 92 12.75 10.85 0.84
N ASP A 93 12.81 10.45 -0.42
CA ASP A 93 11.82 9.52 -1.00
C ASP A 93 12.01 8.09 -0.47
N THR A 94 13.25 7.66 -0.20
CA THR A 94 13.51 6.41 0.52
C THR A 94 13.01 6.48 1.95
N ALA A 95 13.18 7.61 2.64
CA ALA A 95 12.63 7.78 3.98
C ALA A 95 11.11 7.66 4.03
N ARG A 96 10.42 8.28 3.07
CA ARG A 96 8.97 8.16 2.88
C ARG A 96 8.53 6.72 2.61
N LEU A 97 9.23 6.03 1.69
CA LEU A 97 8.96 4.63 1.37
C LEU A 97 9.10 3.73 2.60
N LEU A 98 10.18 3.88 3.36
CA LEU A 98 10.39 3.10 4.57
C LEU A 98 9.29 3.39 5.59
N ALA A 99 8.95 4.66 5.85
CA ALA A 99 7.81 4.99 6.72
C ALA A 99 6.48 4.34 6.24
N GLY A 100 6.22 4.29 4.93
CA GLY A 100 5.07 3.55 4.39
C GLY A 100 5.14 2.05 4.64
N ALA A 101 6.31 1.42 4.47
CA ALA A 101 6.55 0.01 4.79
C ALA A 101 6.39 -0.27 6.29
N GLN A 102 6.68 0.71 7.15
CA GLN A 102 6.36 0.70 8.59
C GLN A 102 4.84 0.56 8.81
N GLY A 103 4.05 1.39 8.13
CA GLY A 103 2.59 1.31 8.15
C GLY A 103 2.06 -0.05 7.71
N LEU A 104 2.59 -0.59 6.61
CA LEU A 104 2.26 -1.93 6.13
C LEU A 104 2.60 -3.03 7.15
N GLY A 105 3.78 -2.95 7.79
CA GLY A 105 4.19 -3.92 8.82
C GLY A 105 3.22 -3.96 10.00
N HIS A 106 2.77 -2.79 10.48
CA HIS A 106 1.74 -2.71 11.52
C HIS A 106 0.39 -3.28 11.06
N LEU A 107 -0.03 -2.98 9.83
CA LEU A 107 -1.28 -3.50 9.25
C LEU A 107 -1.26 -5.03 9.16
N GLU A 108 -0.19 -5.60 8.61
CA GLU A 108 -0.04 -7.06 8.46
C GLU A 108 -0.01 -7.76 9.82
N ALA A 109 0.78 -7.24 10.78
CA ALA A 109 0.85 -7.84 12.11
C ALA A 109 -0.49 -7.79 12.85
N ALA A 110 -1.17 -6.65 12.81
CA ALA A 110 -2.51 -6.50 13.37
C ALA A 110 -3.52 -7.47 12.74
N THR A 111 -3.44 -7.66 11.41
CA THR A 111 -4.27 -8.61 10.67
C THR A 111 -4.05 -10.04 11.18
N GLN A 112 -2.79 -10.48 11.31
CA GLN A 112 -2.46 -11.82 11.80
C GLN A 112 -2.89 -12.03 13.26
N ILE A 113 -2.80 -11.00 14.11
CA ILE A 113 -3.28 -11.03 15.49
C ILE A 113 -4.80 -11.21 15.55
N ALA A 114 -5.56 -10.41 14.79
CA ALA A 114 -7.01 -10.53 14.74
C ALA A 114 -7.45 -11.92 14.27
N GLU A 115 -6.82 -12.45 13.22
CA GLU A 115 -7.14 -13.77 12.70
C GLU A 115 -6.77 -14.92 13.65
N ALA A 116 -5.62 -14.82 14.33
CA ALA A 116 -5.22 -15.82 15.31
C ALA A 116 -6.19 -15.85 16.49
N CYS A 117 -6.58 -14.70 17.01
CA CYS A 117 -7.57 -14.59 18.08
C CYS A 117 -8.89 -15.30 17.70
N VAL A 118 -9.38 -15.00 16.50
CA VAL A 118 -10.63 -15.57 15.96
C VAL A 118 -10.51 -17.07 15.73
N ARG A 119 -9.39 -17.56 15.19
CA ARG A 119 -9.13 -18.99 14.95
C ARG A 119 -9.02 -19.79 16.24
N GLU A 120 -8.43 -19.21 17.27
CA GLU A 120 -8.23 -19.84 18.59
C GLU A 120 -9.52 -19.85 19.44
N GLY A 121 -10.61 -19.23 18.99
CA GLY A 121 -11.85 -19.13 19.77
C GLY A 121 -11.68 -18.32 21.05
N ARG A 122 -10.71 -17.40 21.09
CA ARG A 122 -10.47 -16.45 22.19
C ARG A 122 -11.23 -15.10 22.16
N PRO A 123 -12.16 -14.79 21.25
CA PRO A 123 -12.88 -13.52 21.36
C PRO A 123 -13.76 -13.58 22.61
N ALA A 124 -13.53 -12.67 23.54
CA ALA A 124 -14.06 -12.81 24.88
C ALA A 124 -15.06 -11.70 25.21
N GLY A 125 -16.24 -12.14 25.65
CA GLY A 125 -17.30 -11.29 26.15
C GLY A 125 -18.66 -11.91 26.47
N ALA A 126 -18.85 -13.24 26.60
CA ALA A 126 -19.99 -13.85 27.30
C ALA A 126 -19.85 -15.39 27.41
N ALA A 127 -20.20 -15.94 28.57
CA ALA A 127 -20.23 -17.39 28.82
C ALA A 127 -21.40 -18.13 28.16
N ASP A 128 -22.27 -17.43 27.42
CA ASP A 128 -23.36 -18.04 26.67
C ASP A 128 -23.38 -17.49 25.23
N ARG A 129 -22.93 -18.35 24.31
CA ARG A 129 -23.15 -18.29 22.85
C ARG A 129 -22.76 -16.99 22.15
N LEU A 130 -21.48 -16.85 21.85
CA LEU A 130 -21.06 -16.34 20.55
C LEU A 130 -20.85 -17.55 19.64
N GLU A 131 -21.82 -17.82 18.76
CA GLU A 131 -21.54 -18.59 17.55
C GLU A 131 -20.24 -18.06 16.96
N LEU A 132 -19.28 -18.97 16.74
CA LEU A 132 -17.87 -18.72 16.43
C LEU A 132 -17.68 -17.31 15.86
N VAL A 133 -17.01 -16.42 16.58
CA VAL A 133 -16.85 -15.00 16.17
C VAL A 133 -16.24 -14.85 14.76
N ALA A 134 -15.59 -15.90 14.25
CA ALA A 134 -15.16 -16.05 12.86
C ALA A 134 -16.30 -16.08 11.82
N GLU A 135 -17.48 -16.54 12.21
CA GLU A 135 -18.68 -16.69 11.37
C GLU A 135 -19.55 -15.43 11.41
N HIS A 136 -19.39 -14.57 12.43
CA HIS A 136 -20.15 -13.33 12.55
C HIS A 136 -19.82 -12.37 11.39
N PRO A 137 -20.81 -11.98 10.54
CA PRO A 137 -20.56 -11.20 9.33
C PRO A 137 -19.81 -9.89 9.56
N ALA A 138 -20.06 -9.20 10.68
CA ALA A 138 -19.38 -7.95 10.98
C ALA A 138 -17.87 -8.15 11.26
N VAL A 139 -17.47 -9.23 11.94
CA VAL A 139 -16.07 -9.53 12.21
C VAL A 139 -15.39 -10.03 10.94
N ARG A 140 -16.07 -10.88 10.16
CA ARG A 140 -15.60 -11.30 8.84
C ARG A 140 -15.30 -10.12 7.93
N ARG A 141 -16.18 -9.11 7.91
CA ARG A 141 -15.95 -7.89 7.12
C ARG A 141 -14.68 -7.16 7.56
N VAL A 142 -14.47 -6.98 8.87
CA VAL A 142 -13.24 -6.34 9.37
C VAL A 142 -11.99 -7.15 9.00
N LEU A 143 -12.02 -8.48 9.16
CA LEU A 143 -10.89 -9.32 8.76
C LEU A 143 -10.60 -9.27 7.25
N LEU A 144 -11.65 -9.22 6.42
CA LEU A 144 -11.51 -9.07 4.97
C LEU A 144 -11.01 -7.67 4.57
N ASP A 145 -11.46 -6.62 5.27
CA ASP A 145 -10.96 -5.25 5.09
C ASP A 145 -9.44 -5.22 5.33
N LEU A 146 -9.00 -5.74 6.49
CA LEU A 146 -7.59 -5.80 6.90
C LEU A 146 -6.73 -6.56 5.88
N ARG A 147 -7.14 -7.78 5.50
CA ARG A 147 -6.45 -8.59 4.48
C ARG A 147 -6.37 -7.88 3.13
N SER A 148 -7.50 -7.36 2.66
CA SER A 148 -7.58 -6.71 1.35
C SER A 148 -6.66 -5.48 1.29
N GLN A 149 -6.64 -4.68 2.36
CA GLN A 149 -5.74 -3.53 2.48
C GLN A 149 -4.27 -3.95 2.56
N ALA A 150 -3.92 -4.99 3.34
CA ALA A 150 -2.54 -5.46 3.46
C ALA A 150 -1.96 -5.91 2.11
N GLU A 151 -2.73 -6.66 1.31
CA GLU A 151 -2.29 -7.15 0.01
C GLU A 151 -2.03 -6.01 -0.98
N ALA A 152 -2.93 -5.03 -1.09
CA ALA A 152 -2.73 -3.91 -1.99
C ALA A 152 -1.64 -2.94 -1.49
N ALA A 153 -1.54 -2.69 -0.19
CA ALA A 153 -0.47 -1.88 0.39
C ALA A 153 0.92 -2.49 0.13
N ARG A 154 1.03 -3.83 0.16
CA ARG A 154 2.25 -4.56 -0.20
C ARG A 154 2.65 -4.30 -1.65
N VAL A 155 1.71 -4.37 -2.59
CA VAL A 155 1.97 -4.06 -4.01
C VAL A 155 2.46 -2.63 -4.17
N LEU A 156 1.80 -1.64 -3.55
CA LEU A 156 2.19 -0.23 -3.67
C LEU A 156 3.57 0.06 -3.10
N THR A 157 3.88 -0.52 -1.94
CA THR A 157 5.19 -0.38 -1.30
C THR A 157 6.28 -1.00 -2.17
N CYS A 158 6.05 -2.22 -2.67
CA CYS A 158 6.99 -2.90 -3.56
C CYS A 158 7.17 -2.17 -4.89
N TRP A 159 6.10 -1.66 -5.48
CA TRP A 159 6.17 -0.93 -6.74
C TRP A 159 6.97 0.36 -6.62
N THR A 160 6.74 1.10 -5.54
CA THR A 160 7.49 2.34 -5.26
C THR A 160 8.98 2.05 -5.07
N ALA A 161 9.32 0.93 -4.42
CA ALA A 161 10.70 0.50 -4.26
C ALA A 161 11.37 0.15 -5.60
N LEU A 162 10.66 -0.59 -6.47
CA LEU A 162 11.15 -0.90 -7.81
C LEU A 162 11.38 0.36 -8.66
N LEU A 163 10.49 1.34 -8.57
CA LEU A 163 10.67 2.62 -9.27
C LEU A 163 11.85 3.45 -8.72
N LEU A 164 12.19 3.33 -7.43
CA LEU A 164 13.41 3.94 -6.89
C LEU A 164 14.66 3.27 -7.46
N ASP A 165 14.68 1.95 -7.60
CA ASP A 165 15.77 1.22 -8.28
C ASP A 165 15.94 1.73 -9.71
N GLU A 166 14.84 1.80 -10.48
CA GLU A 166 14.86 2.28 -11.87
C GLU A 166 15.31 3.75 -11.97
N CYS A 167 14.80 4.64 -11.10
CA CYS A 167 15.15 6.05 -11.03
C CYS A 167 16.66 6.30 -10.83
N ARG A 168 17.34 5.39 -10.13
CA ARG A 168 18.76 5.49 -9.78
C ARG A 168 19.67 4.80 -10.79
N HIS A 169 19.29 3.60 -11.21
CA HIS A 169 20.22 2.68 -11.85
C HIS A 169 19.91 2.40 -13.32
N HIS A 170 18.75 2.84 -13.85
CA HIS A 170 18.42 2.56 -15.25
C HIS A 170 19.41 3.26 -16.19
N PRO A 171 19.95 2.61 -17.23
CA PRO A 171 20.95 3.21 -18.11
C PRO A 171 20.38 4.37 -18.94
N ASP A 172 19.13 4.26 -19.39
CA ASP A 172 18.41 5.31 -20.11
C ASP A 172 17.94 6.43 -19.16
N ALA A 173 18.32 7.67 -19.46
CA ALA A 173 17.94 8.86 -18.72
C ALA A 173 16.44 9.17 -18.77
N ALA A 174 15.75 8.84 -19.87
CA ALA A 174 14.32 9.08 -20.01
C ALA A 174 13.54 8.18 -19.05
N VAL A 175 13.89 6.89 -18.98
CA VAL A 175 13.29 5.94 -18.04
C VAL A 175 13.58 6.36 -16.59
N ARG A 176 14.79 6.81 -16.27
CA ARG A 176 15.09 7.36 -14.94
C ARG A 176 14.20 8.55 -14.59
N ALA A 177 13.94 9.44 -15.54
CA ALA A 177 13.10 10.61 -15.34
C ALA A 177 11.62 10.21 -15.13
N GLU A 178 11.08 9.28 -15.92
CA GLU A 178 9.71 8.78 -15.75
C GLU A 178 9.53 8.07 -14.41
N ALA A 179 10.48 7.21 -14.02
CA ALA A 179 10.48 6.55 -12.72
C ALA A 179 10.54 7.57 -11.58
N ARG A 180 11.38 8.62 -11.70
CA ARG A 180 11.45 9.72 -10.72
C ARG A 180 10.14 10.47 -10.59
N ASP A 181 9.46 10.69 -11.71
CA ASP A 181 8.18 11.39 -11.73
C ASP A 181 7.07 10.59 -11.05
N LEU A 182 7.03 9.27 -11.26
CA LEU A 182 6.13 8.37 -10.54
C LEU A 182 6.46 8.29 -9.05
N VAL A 183 7.74 8.15 -8.67
CA VAL A 183 8.19 8.16 -7.26
C VAL A 183 7.75 9.44 -6.55
N GLY A 184 7.86 10.60 -7.21
CA GLY A 184 7.45 11.87 -6.64
C GLY A 184 5.97 11.92 -6.23
N LEU A 185 5.09 11.18 -6.93
CA LEU A 185 3.69 11.03 -6.52
C LEU A 185 3.51 9.92 -5.47
N LEU A 186 4.12 8.76 -5.71
CA LEU A 186 3.89 7.57 -4.90
C LEU A 186 4.49 7.69 -3.50
N ALA A 187 5.70 8.24 -3.34
CA ALA A 187 6.36 8.33 -2.05
C ALA A 187 5.54 9.07 -0.97
N PRO A 188 5.01 10.28 -1.20
CA PRO A 188 4.18 10.95 -0.19
C PRO A 188 2.86 10.22 0.07
N VAL A 189 2.22 9.62 -0.94
CA VAL A 189 1.00 8.81 -0.76
C VAL A 189 1.31 7.55 0.06
N VAL A 190 2.34 6.79 -0.31
CA VAL A 190 2.80 5.60 0.40
C VAL A 190 3.11 5.92 1.85
N LYS A 191 3.82 7.03 2.12
CA LYS A 191 4.07 7.49 3.49
C LYS A 191 2.75 7.72 4.22
N ALA A 192 1.92 8.65 3.77
CA ALA A 192 0.79 9.12 4.58
C ALA A 192 -0.36 8.11 4.61
N PHE A 193 -0.72 7.55 3.46
CA PHE A 193 -1.84 6.64 3.33
C PHE A 193 -1.57 5.31 4.04
N LEU A 194 -0.39 4.69 3.85
CA LEU A 194 -0.13 3.37 4.45
C LEU A 194 0.15 3.45 5.94
N THR A 195 0.75 4.54 6.44
CA THR A 195 0.88 4.74 7.90
C THR A 195 -0.48 4.96 8.56
N GLN A 196 -1.39 5.67 7.89
CA GLN A 196 -2.77 5.77 8.36
C GLN A 196 -3.49 4.43 8.33
N LEU A 197 -3.36 3.63 7.26
CA LEU A 197 -3.92 2.28 7.19
C LEU A 197 -3.32 1.37 8.27
N GLY A 198 -2.02 1.45 8.54
CA GLY A 198 -1.38 0.70 9.62
C GLY A 198 -1.97 0.99 10.99
N HIS A 199 -2.19 2.27 11.29
CA HIS A 199 -2.79 2.70 12.55
C HIS A 199 -4.27 2.30 12.66
N GLN A 200 -5.06 2.59 11.63
CA GLN A 200 -6.48 2.21 11.58
C GLN A 200 -6.67 0.68 11.58
N GLY A 201 -5.74 -0.06 10.97
CA GLY A 201 -5.75 -1.51 10.96
C GLY A 201 -5.52 -2.08 12.36
N ALA A 202 -4.54 -1.55 13.09
CA ALA A 202 -4.30 -1.92 14.49
C ALA A 202 -5.51 -1.61 15.39
N ASP A 203 -6.15 -0.45 15.21
CA ASP A 203 -7.37 -0.07 15.95
C ASP A 203 -8.54 -1.03 15.66
N ARG A 204 -8.81 -1.31 14.38
CA ARG A 204 -9.88 -2.24 13.98
C ARG A 204 -9.60 -3.67 14.45
N ALA A 205 -8.36 -4.12 14.39
CA ALA A 205 -7.95 -5.43 14.89
C ALA A 205 -8.13 -5.53 16.41
N LEU A 206 -7.79 -4.49 17.18
CA LEU A 206 -8.09 -4.43 18.61
C LEU A 206 -9.60 -4.58 18.86
N GLY A 207 -10.44 -3.94 18.06
CA GLY A 207 -11.90 -4.11 18.10
C GLY A 207 -12.37 -5.55 17.90
N VAL A 208 -11.69 -6.33 17.05
CA VAL A 208 -11.98 -7.77 16.86
C VAL A 208 -11.66 -8.59 18.10
N LEU A 209 -10.58 -8.25 18.81
CA LEU A 209 -10.20 -8.93 20.06
C LEU A 209 -11.11 -8.55 21.24
N GLY A 210 -11.83 -7.42 21.15
CA GLY A 210 -12.72 -6.93 22.21
C GLY A 210 -11.97 -6.42 23.45
N ALA A 211 -12.71 -6.20 24.54
CA ALA A 211 -12.16 -5.64 25.78
C ALA A 211 -11.03 -6.48 26.39
N CYS A 212 -11.08 -7.81 26.22
CA CYS A 212 -10.01 -8.70 26.65
C CYS A 212 -8.73 -8.51 25.83
N GLY A 213 -8.85 -8.16 24.54
CA GLY A 213 -7.69 -7.76 23.72
C GLY A 213 -6.93 -6.58 24.31
N HIS A 214 -7.67 -5.55 24.75
CA HIS A 214 -7.08 -4.36 25.36
C HIS A 214 -6.37 -4.66 26.69
N ALA A 215 -6.88 -5.61 27.48
CA ALA A 215 -6.35 -5.92 28.80
C ALA A 215 -5.31 -7.07 28.81
N GLN A 216 -5.33 -7.97 27.82
CA GLN A 216 -4.65 -9.27 27.92
C GLN A 216 -3.71 -9.58 26.75
N ASP A 217 -3.79 -8.86 25.61
CA ASP A 217 -2.85 -9.02 24.50
C ASP A 217 -1.96 -7.78 24.33
N PRO A 218 -0.74 -7.78 24.90
CA PRO A 218 0.16 -6.64 24.79
C PRO A 218 0.65 -6.39 23.35
N ALA A 219 0.54 -7.37 22.44
CA ALA A 219 1.06 -7.22 21.09
C ALA A 219 0.19 -6.26 20.26
N ILE A 220 -1.14 -6.39 20.31
CA ILE A 220 -2.02 -5.50 19.54
C ILE A 220 -1.99 -4.06 20.06
N GLU A 221 -1.92 -3.89 21.39
CA GLU A 221 -1.79 -2.60 22.05
C GLU A 221 -0.50 -1.89 21.64
N GLN A 222 0.60 -2.65 21.58
CA GLN A 222 1.88 -2.13 21.14
C GLN A 222 1.86 -1.70 19.68
N HIS A 223 1.29 -2.50 18.76
CA HIS A 223 1.14 -2.06 17.37
C HIS A 223 0.27 -0.80 17.24
N LEU A 224 -0.80 -0.66 18.03
CA LEU A 224 -1.64 0.54 18.02
C LEU A 224 -0.85 1.79 18.46
N ARG A 225 -0.08 1.69 19.54
CA ARG A 225 0.77 2.82 20.00
C ARG A 225 1.89 3.14 19.03
N ASP A 226 2.64 2.14 18.61
CA ASP A 226 3.86 2.32 17.81
C ASP A 226 3.52 2.81 16.39
N SER A 227 2.42 2.34 15.80
CA SER A 227 1.95 2.79 14.48
C SER A 227 1.65 4.28 14.41
N ARG A 228 1.26 4.90 15.54
CA ARG A 228 0.96 6.34 15.59
C ARG A 228 2.18 7.20 15.27
N LEU A 229 3.37 6.75 15.67
CA LEU A 229 4.61 7.49 15.45
C LEU A 229 4.93 7.63 13.95
N ALA A 230 4.67 6.60 13.14
CA ALA A 230 4.96 6.59 11.71
C ALA A 230 4.14 7.64 10.93
N MET A 231 2.96 8.01 11.43
CA MET A 231 2.15 9.08 10.85
C MET A 231 2.75 10.49 11.07
N ILE A 232 3.63 10.65 12.06
CA ILE A 232 4.17 11.95 12.48
C ILE A 232 5.63 12.11 12.02
N GLN A 233 6.44 11.06 12.16
CA GLN A 233 7.87 11.10 11.83
C GLN A 233 8.12 11.29 10.33
N GLY A 234 9.21 11.99 9.99
CA GLY A 234 9.58 12.28 8.60
C GLY A 234 8.63 13.24 7.88
N GLY A 235 7.83 13.99 8.64
CA GLY A 235 6.79 14.91 8.18
C GLY A 235 5.39 14.35 8.38
N SER A 236 4.48 15.13 8.96
CA SER A 236 3.11 14.66 9.26
C SER A 236 2.36 14.25 7.99
N ASN A 237 1.31 13.46 8.14
CA ASN A 237 0.50 13.04 7.00
C ASN A 237 -0.13 14.24 6.26
N GLU A 238 -0.52 15.29 6.97
CA GLU A 238 -1.03 16.54 6.40
C GLU A 238 0.06 17.26 5.59
N MET A 239 1.29 17.31 6.09
CA MET A 239 2.42 17.86 5.33
C MET A 239 2.71 17.06 4.06
N GLN A 240 2.62 15.72 4.10
CA GLN A 240 2.77 14.91 2.90
C GLN A 240 1.64 15.16 1.89
N ALA A 241 0.41 15.38 2.38
CA ALA A 241 -0.74 15.71 1.54
C ALA A 241 -0.58 17.05 0.82
N ILE A 242 -0.10 18.06 1.54
CA ILE A 242 0.21 19.39 0.97
C ILE A 242 1.33 19.27 -0.05
N GLU A 243 2.42 18.57 0.29
CA GLU A 243 3.54 18.33 -0.62
C GLU A 243 3.07 17.65 -1.90
N LEU A 244 2.31 16.55 -1.79
CA LEU A 244 1.73 15.83 -2.91
C LEU A 244 0.95 16.78 -3.81
N LEU A 245 -0.07 17.45 -3.26
CA LEU A 245 -1.00 18.19 -4.08
C LEU A 245 -0.37 19.45 -4.69
N GLN A 246 0.28 20.28 -3.88
CA GLN A 246 0.83 21.55 -4.37
C GLN A 246 2.06 21.34 -5.24
N HIS A 247 3.00 20.49 -4.79
CA HIS A 247 4.32 20.40 -5.42
C HIS A 247 4.46 19.23 -6.38
N GLN A 248 3.82 18.09 -6.11
CA GLN A 248 3.99 16.90 -6.93
C GLN A 248 2.91 16.76 -8.02
N VAL A 249 1.71 17.30 -7.80
CA VAL A 249 0.59 17.26 -8.76
C VAL A 249 0.43 18.59 -9.51
N LEU A 250 0.10 19.68 -8.81
CA LEU A 250 -0.27 20.95 -9.45
C LEU A 250 0.92 21.63 -10.13
N ALA A 251 2.08 21.66 -9.46
CA ALA A 251 3.30 22.23 -10.05
C ALA A 251 3.97 21.32 -11.09
N ARG A 252 3.61 20.02 -11.15
CA ARG A 252 4.23 19.01 -12.03
C ARG A 252 3.17 18.09 -12.66
N PRO A 253 2.26 18.64 -13.49
CA PRO A 253 1.12 17.90 -14.02
C PRO A 253 1.51 16.68 -14.86
N GLN A 254 2.71 16.67 -15.46
CA GLN A 254 3.24 15.55 -16.22
C GLN A 254 3.34 14.25 -15.39
N ARG A 255 3.50 14.35 -14.07
CA ARG A 255 3.60 13.19 -13.19
C ARG A 255 2.29 12.42 -13.12
N LEU A 256 1.19 13.15 -12.94
CA LEU A 256 -0.14 12.55 -12.92
C LEU A 256 -0.45 11.94 -14.29
N GLN A 257 -0.08 12.62 -15.38
CA GLN A 257 -0.24 12.06 -16.73
C GLN A 257 0.54 10.75 -16.90
N GLY A 258 1.76 10.64 -16.36
CA GLY A 258 2.52 9.39 -16.33
C GLY A 258 1.81 8.28 -15.57
N LEU A 259 1.27 8.58 -14.38
CA LEU A 259 0.50 7.62 -13.59
C LEU A 259 -0.76 7.14 -14.34
N LEU A 260 -1.50 8.07 -14.96
CA LEU A 260 -2.70 7.75 -15.74
C LEU A 260 -2.38 6.87 -16.96
N ARG A 261 -1.19 7.01 -17.58
CA ARG A 261 -0.73 6.10 -18.65
C ARG A 261 -0.50 4.69 -18.12
N VAL A 262 0.11 4.55 -16.94
CA VAL A 262 0.29 3.24 -16.29
C VAL A 262 -1.06 2.58 -16.02
N TRP A 263 -2.04 3.33 -15.53
CA TRP A 263 -3.39 2.83 -15.29
C TRP A 263 -4.13 2.46 -16.57
N ALA A 264 -3.98 3.26 -17.64
CA ALA A 264 -4.57 2.95 -18.94
C ALA A 264 -3.98 1.66 -19.54
N ALA A 265 -2.67 1.45 -19.38
CA ALA A 265 -2.02 0.21 -19.82
C ALA A 265 -2.54 -1.01 -19.05
N GLU A 266 -2.75 -0.87 -17.73
CA GLU A 266 -3.31 -1.95 -16.90
C GLU A 266 -4.76 -2.25 -17.29
N ARG A 267 -5.59 -1.23 -17.50
CA ARG A 267 -6.96 -1.36 -18.05
C ARG A 267 -6.94 -2.16 -19.36
N ASP A 268 -6.08 -1.77 -20.30
CA ASP A 268 -6.03 -2.39 -21.62
C ASP A 268 -5.54 -3.84 -21.55
N ALA A 269 -4.57 -4.14 -20.65
CA ALA A 269 -4.11 -5.50 -20.38
C ALA A 269 -5.20 -6.39 -19.79
N LEU A 270 -5.98 -5.87 -18.84
CA LEU A 270 -7.14 -6.58 -18.25
C LEU A 270 -8.19 -6.89 -19.33
N ALA A 271 -8.55 -5.90 -20.15
CA ALA A 271 -9.51 -6.07 -21.23
C ALA A 271 -9.02 -7.06 -22.29
N ALA A 272 -7.73 -7.04 -22.63
CA ALA A 272 -7.13 -7.99 -23.56
C ALA A 272 -7.19 -9.43 -23.01
N LEU A 273 -6.81 -9.62 -21.75
CA LEU A 273 -6.87 -10.93 -21.10
C LEU A 273 -8.32 -11.44 -20.99
N ALA A 274 -9.28 -10.57 -20.67
CA ALA A 274 -10.70 -10.93 -20.55
C ALA A 274 -11.30 -11.49 -21.86
N ARG A 275 -10.79 -11.06 -23.03
CA ARG A 275 -11.22 -11.59 -24.34
C ARG A 275 -10.71 -12.99 -24.62
N LEU A 276 -9.58 -13.36 -24.00
CA LEU A 276 -8.93 -14.67 -24.18
C LEU A 276 -9.32 -15.66 -23.08
N ALA A 277 -9.77 -15.16 -21.93
CA ALA A 277 -10.12 -15.96 -20.77
C ALA A 277 -11.45 -16.72 -20.94
N GLY A 278 -11.56 -17.88 -20.28
CA GLY A 278 -12.82 -18.59 -20.13
C GLY A 278 -13.83 -17.84 -19.24
N PRO A 279 -15.12 -18.23 -19.25
CA PRO A 279 -16.19 -17.49 -18.58
C PRO A 279 -15.94 -17.18 -17.08
N GLU A 280 -15.33 -18.12 -16.36
CA GLU A 280 -15.05 -17.98 -14.92
C GLU A 280 -14.05 -16.86 -14.60
N CYS A 281 -13.06 -16.65 -15.47
CA CYS A 281 -12.01 -15.64 -15.28
C CYS A 281 -12.35 -14.32 -15.98
N GLN A 282 -13.23 -14.34 -16.98
CA GLN A 282 -13.59 -13.19 -17.79
C GLN A 282 -14.28 -12.07 -16.98
N HIS A 283 -15.24 -12.43 -16.13
CA HIS A 283 -16.02 -11.46 -15.36
C HIS A 283 -15.15 -10.55 -14.44
N PRO A 284 -14.28 -11.09 -13.56
CA PRO A 284 -13.45 -10.25 -12.71
C PRO A 284 -12.47 -9.36 -13.51
N LEU A 285 -11.99 -9.82 -14.67
CA LEU A 285 -11.08 -9.02 -15.52
C LEU A 285 -11.78 -7.82 -16.15
N TYR A 286 -12.98 -8.00 -16.70
CA TYR A 286 -13.76 -6.86 -17.23
C TYR A 286 -14.16 -5.89 -16.12
N ALA A 287 -14.59 -6.40 -14.96
CA ALA A 287 -14.96 -5.55 -13.83
C ALA A 287 -13.81 -4.64 -13.39
N TRP A 288 -12.57 -5.14 -13.36
CA TRP A 288 -11.40 -4.32 -13.05
C TRP A 288 -10.98 -3.40 -14.20
N SER A 289 -11.13 -3.82 -15.45
CA SER A 289 -10.91 -2.92 -16.59
C SER A 289 -11.85 -1.71 -16.53
N GLU A 290 -13.14 -1.93 -16.29
CA GLU A 290 -14.12 -0.84 -16.14
C GLU A 290 -13.81 0.03 -14.93
N GLU A 291 -13.45 -0.57 -13.79
CA GLU A 291 -13.04 0.16 -12.60
C GLU A 291 -11.83 1.06 -12.87
N MET A 292 -10.79 0.55 -13.53
CA MET A 292 -9.61 1.35 -13.88
C MET A 292 -9.96 2.51 -14.83
N ALA A 293 -10.89 2.31 -15.77
CA ALA A 293 -11.38 3.39 -16.61
C ALA A 293 -12.08 4.48 -15.78
N HIS A 294 -12.93 4.07 -14.83
CA HIS A 294 -13.60 4.99 -13.91
C HIS A 294 -12.62 5.77 -13.03
N GLN A 295 -11.61 5.11 -12.45
CA GLN A 295 -10.60 5.79 -11.63
C GLN A 295 -9.78 6.82 -12.45
N ILE A 296 -9.43 6.49 -13.70
CA ILE A 296 -8.75 7.44 -14.60
C ILE A 296 -9.61 8.69 -14.83
N GLU A 297 -10.89 8.51 -15.12
CA GLU A 297 -11.83 9.61 -15.35
C GLU A 297 -12.00 10.47 -14.09
N THR A 298 -12.29 9.85 -12.95
CA THR A 298 -12.55 10.53 -11.67
C THR A 298 -11.36 11.37 -11.23
N VAL A 299 -10.14 10.80 -11.23
CA VAL A 299 -8.93 11.53 -10.84
C VAL A 299 -8.62 12.67 -11.81
N SER A 300 -8.80 12.44 -13.12
CA SER A 300 -8.56 13.47 -14.14
C SER A 300 -9.54 14.64 -13.99
N ALA A 301 -10.84 14.34 -13.86
CA ALA A 301 -11.89 15.34 -13.72
C ALA A 301 -11.74 16.15 -12.43
N ALA A 302 -11.51 15.50 -11.29
CA ALA A 302 -11.31 16.18 -10.01
C ALA A 302 -10.07 17.09 -10.02
N THR A 303 -8.97 16.62 -10.62
CA THR A 303 -7.73 17.42 -10.72
C THR A 303 -7.89 18.62 -11.66
N GLU A 304 -8.60 18.46 -12.78
CA GLU A 304 -8.90 19.58 -13.68
C GLU A 304 -9.82 20.60 -13.02
N ALA A 305 -10.89 20.15 -12.36
CA ALA A 305 -11.80 21.03 -11.63
C ALA A 305 -11.06 21.86 -10.57
N LEU A 306 -10.17 21.22 -9.80
CA LEU A 306 -9.33 21.90 -8.83
C LEU A 306 -8.40 22.92 -9.49
N ARG A 307 -7.72 22.54 -10.59
CA ARG A 307 -6.83 23.45 -11.35
C ARG A 307 -7.57 24.66 -11.88
N ALA A 308 -8.77 24.47 -12.43
CA ALA A 308 -9.59 25.56 -12.96
C ALA A 308 -10.04 26.55 -11.86
N ALA A 309 -10.15 26.08 -10.61
CA ALA A 309 -10.54 26.90 -9.48
C ALA A 309 -9.40 27.72 -8.86
N LEU A 310 -8.13 27.39 -9.13
CA LEU A 310 -6.96 27.99 -8.47
C LEU A 310 -6.89 29.52 -8.56
N ALA A 311 -7.25 30.08 -9.72
CA ALA A 311 -7.19 31.52 -9.92
C ALA A 311 -8.20 32.30 -9.05
N ARG A 312 -9.30 31.65 -8.68
CA ARG A 312 -10.36 32.24 -7.83
C ARG A 312 -10.11 31.99 -6.35
N ASP A 313 -9.49 30.86 -6.04
CA ASP A 313 -9.26 30.40 -4.68
C ASP A 313 -7.87 29.73 -4.55
N PRO A 314 -6.80 30.52 -4.36
CA PRO A 314 -5.43 30.01 -4.30
C PRO A 314 -5.17 29.10 -3.09
N GLU A 315 -5.96 29.20 -2.03
CA GLU A 315 -5.83 28.39 -0.82
C GLU A 315 -6.56 27.05 -0.92
N ARG A 316 -7.43 26.88 -1.93
CA ARG A 316 -8.20 25.65 -2.11
C ARG A 316 -7.36 24.37 -2.05
N PRO A 317 -6.18 24.28 -2.70
CA PRO A 317 -5.36 23.08 -2.62
C PRO A 317 -4.94 22.73 -1.19
N LEU A 318 -4.69 23.71 -0.33
CA LEU A 318 -4.33 23.43 1.07
C LEU A 318 -5.51 22.83 1.84
N ARG A 319 -6.73 23.31 1.58
CA ARG A 319 -7.95 22.84 2.25
C ARG A 319 -8.32 21.41 1.87
N VAL A 320 -8.12 21.03 0.61
CA VAL A 320 -8.48 19.70 0.09
C VAL A 320 -7.28 18.76 -0.05
N ALA A 321 -6.10 19.13 0.48
CA ALA A 321 -4.87 18.36 0.34
C ALA A 321 -5.03 16.92 0.86
N ASP A 322 -5.58 16.76 2.08
CA ASP A 322 -5.81 15.44 2.66
C ASP A 322 -6.83 14.64 1.83
N ASP A 323 -7.99 15.22 1.48
CA ASP A 323 -8.97 14.54 0.63
C ASP A 323 -8.35 14.10 -0.71
N TYR A 324 -7.52 14.92 -1.35
CA TYR A 324 -6.82 14.52 -2.57
C TYR A 324 -5.87 13.34 -2.33
N LEU A 325 -5.10 13.37 -1.24
CA LEU A 325 -4.20 12.27 -0.88
C LEU A 325 -4.96 10.98 -0.60
N GLN A 326 -6.06 11.06 0.15
CA GLN A 326 -6.90 9.89 0.46
C GLN A 326 -7.58 9.34 -0.80
N GLY A 327 -8.14 10.21 -1.64
CA GLY A 327 -8.74 9.82 -2.92
C GLY A 327 -7.72 9.12 -3.81
N LEU A 328 -6.53 9.70 -3.97
CA LEU A 328 -5.45 9.11 -4.78
C LEU A 328 -4.93 7.80 -4.18
N GLY A 329 -4.83 7.73 -2.84
CA GLY A 329 -4.48 6.51 -2.12
C GLY A 329 -5.44 5.35 -2.44
N HIS A 330 -6.75 5.57 -2.38
CA HIS A 330 -7.74 4.56 -2.73
C HIS A 330 -7.70 4.18 -4.23
N ALA A 331 -7.51 5.15 -5.13
CA ALA A 331 -7.35 4.86 -6.56
C ALA A 331 -6.10 4.01 -6.84
N LEU A 332 -5.00 4.23 -6.10
CA LEU A 332 -3.82 3.37 -6.15
C LEU A 332 -4.10 1.97 -5.59
N MET A 333 -4.91 1.84 -4.53
CA MET A 333 -5.36 0.52 -4.05
C MET A 333 -6.18 -0.21 -5.12
N ALA A 334 -7.06 0.48 -5.86
CA ALA A 334 -7.80 -0.09 -6.99
C ALA A 334 -6.85 -0.65 -8.05
N TRP A 335 -5.83 0.11 -8.44
CA TRP A 335 -4.79 -0.37 -9.37
C TRP A 335 -4.04 -1.60 -8.83
N ALA A 336 -3.68 -1.60 -7.55
CA ALA A 336 -3.00 -2.74 -6.92
C ALA A 336 -3.87 -4.01 -6.91
N TRP A 337 -5.16 -3.89 -6.57
CA TRP A 337 -6.11 -5.00 -6.60
C TRP A 337 -6.39 -5.50 -8.02
N ALA A 338 -6.44 -4.61 -9.01
CA ALA A 338 -6.58 -4.96 -10.41
C ALA A 338 -5.37 -5.80 -10.89
N ARG A 339 -4.15 -5.35 -10.57
CA ARG A 339 -2.90 -6.10 -10.87
C ARG A 339 -2.85 -7.45 -10.15
N LEU A 340 -3.19 -7.49 -8.86
CA LEU A 340 -3.27 -8.73 -8.09
C LEU A 340 -4.23 -9.72 -8.73
N THR A 341 -5.40 -9.24 -9.16
CA THR A 341 -6.40 -10.08 -9.82
C THR A 341 -5.86 -10.64 -11.13
N ARG A 342 -5.27 -9.79 -11.99
CA ARG A 342 -4.70 -10.21 -13.27
C ARG A 342 -3.60 -11.26 -13.08
N ALA A 343 -2.64 -11.00 -12.19
CA ALA A 343 -1.55 -11.92 -11.91
C ALA A 343 -2.05 -13.24 -11.30
N ALA A 344 -2.97 -13.18 -10.32
CA ALA A 344 -3.48 -14.38 -9.65
C ALA A 344 -4.27 -15.30 -10.58
N LEU A 345 -4.99 -14.76 -11.55
CA LEU A 345 -5.73 -15.55 -12.54
C LEU A 345 -4.82 -16.30 -13.51
N LEU A 346 -3.57 -15.84 -13.68
CA LEU A 346 -2.53 -16.50 -14.47
C LEU A 346 -1.66 -17.45 -13.63
N ASP A 347 -1.72 -17.34 -12.30
CA ASP A 347 -0.88 -18.10 -11.37
C ASP A 347 -1.26 -19.58 -11.35
N ALA A 348 -0.26 -20.46 -11.21
CA ALA A 348 -0.46 -21.91 -11.20
C ALA A 348 -1.06 -22.44 -9.87
N ASP A 349 -0.93 -21.70 -8.76
CA ASP A 349 -1.44 -22.11 -7.46
C ASP A 349 -2.97 -21.87 -7.36
N PRO A 350 -3.78 -22.93 -7.24
CA PRO A 350 -5.23 -22.80 -7.19
C PRO A 350 -5.72 -22.03 -5.96
N ALA A 351 -4.99 -22.06 -4.84
CA ALA A 351 -5.38 -21.35 -3.62
C ALA A 351 -5.24 -19.83 -3.81
N ARG A 352 -4.13 -19.38 -4.42
CA ARG A 352 -3.93 -17.96 -4.79
C ARG A 352 -4.93 -17.51 -5.83
N ARG A 353 -5.14 -18.32 -6.87
CA ARG A 353 -6.08 -18.05 -7.98
C ARG A 353 -7.50 -17.85 -7.48
N ALA A 354 -7.92 -18.56 -6.43
CA ALA A 354 -9.22 -18.36 -5.80
C ALA A 354 -9.23 -17.16 -4.83
N ARG A 355 -8.22 -17.07 -3.94
CA ARG A 355 -8.22 -16.12 -2.81
C ARG A 355 -8.07 -14.66 -3.25
N LEU A 356 -7.08 -14.35 -4.08
CA LEU A 356 -6.70 -12.96 -4.36
C LEU A 356 -7.76 -12.20 -5.17
N PRO A 357 -8.38 -12.76 -6.23
CA PRO A 357 -9.49 -12.10 -6.90
C PRO A 357 -10.69 -11.83 -5.97
N THR A 358 -10.98 -12.73 -5.02
CA THR A 358 -12.04 -12.51 -4.03
C THR A 358 -11.71 -11.37 -3.06
N LEU A 359 -10.47 -11.31 -2.54
CA LEU A 359 -10.04 -10.22 -1.66
C LEU A 359 -9.99 -8.87 -2.38
N ALA A 360 -9.57 -8.87 -3.64
CA ALA A 360 -9.61 -7.69 -4.50
C ALA A 360 -11.07 -7.24 -4.72
N ALA A 361 -11.98 -8.15 -5.05
CA ALA A 361 -13.39 -7.83 -5.21
C ALA A 361 -14.02 -7.27 -3.92
N HIS A 362 -13.63 -7.79 -2.75
CA HIS A 362 -14.02 -7.22 -1.45
C HIS A 362 -13.54 -5.77 -1.32
N GLY A 363 -12.28 -5.49 -1.64
CA GLY A 363 -11.72 -4.14 -1.61
C GLY A 363 -12.48 -3.17 -2.52
N ARG A 364 -12.80 -3.61 -3.75
CA ARG A 364 -13.62 -2.83 -4.69
C ARG A 364 -15.02 -2.52 -4.14
N GLN A 365 -15.66 -3.49 -3.51
CA GLN A 365 -17.06 -3.36 -3.07
C GLN A 365 -17.21 -2.61 -1.75
N TRP A 366 -16.28 -2.78 -0.81
CA TRP A 366 -16.43 -2.29 0.57
C TRP A 366 -15.49 -1.15 0.94
N LEU A 367 -14.32 -1.05 0.30
CA LEU A 367 -13.29 -0.09 0.67
C LEU A 367 -13.19 1.05 -0.32
N LEU A 368 -13.24 0.75 -1.62
CA LEU A 368 -13.08 1.74 -2.68
C LEU A 368 -14.16 2.84 -2.69
N PRO A 369 -15.45 2.59 -2.34
CA PRO A 369 -16.47 3.64 -2.35
C PRO A 369 -16.17 4.83 -1.43
N VAL A 370 -15.31 4.66 -0.41
CA VAL A 370 -14.87 5.77 0.45
C VAL A 370 -14.16 6.87 -0.36
N ALA A 371 -13.51 6.51 -1.48
CA ALA A 371 -12.85 7.47 -2.37
C ALA A 371 -13.82 8.50 -2.94
N GLU A 372 -15.09 8.13 -3.16
CA GLU A 372 -16.10 9.04 -3.71
C GLU A 372 -16.34 10.24 -2.80
N LEU A 373 -16.33 10.03 -1.48
CA LEU A 373 -16.44 11.12 -0.50
C LEU A 373 -15.29 12.12 -0.68
N HIS A 374 -14.06 11.62 -0.79
CA HIS A 374 -12.88 12.46 -0.95
C HIS A 374 -12.90 13.23 -2.27
N TRP A 375 -13.21 12.55 -3.38
CA TRP A 375 -13.31 13.20 -4.68
C TRP A 375 -14.44 14.22 -4.75
N SER A 376 -15.57 13.97 -4.07
CA SER A 376 -16.66 14.95 -3.97
C SER A 376 -16.22 16.25 -3.30
N ARG A 377 -15.38 16.18 -2.26
CA ARG A 377 -14.83 17.36 -1.57
C ARG A 377 -13.78 18.09 -2.40
N VAL A 378 -12.90 17.35 -3.08
CA VAL A 378 -11.92 17.95 -4.01
C VAL A 378 -12.64 18.73 -5.12
N ALA A 379 -13.70 18.15 -5.69
CA ALA A 379 -14.50 18.76 -6.75
C ALA A 379 -15.42 19.89 -6.26
N ALA A 380 -15.84 19.88 -4.99
CA ALA A 380 -16.77 20.86 -4.44
C ALA A 380 -16.21 22.30 -4.46
N ASP A 381 -17.03 23.23 -4.93
CA ASP A 381 -16.78 24.67 -4.79
C ASP A 381 -17.19 25.15 -3.39
N GLY A 382 -16.51 26.18 -2.87
CA GLY A 382 -16.99 26.93 -1.70
C GLY A 382 -16.73 26.30 -0.33
N LEU A 383 -15.76 25.39 -0.19
CA LEU A 383 -15.30 24.86 1.10
C LEU A 383 -14.46 25.90 1.87
N ALA A 384 -15.10 26.96 2.35
CA ALA A 384 -14.46 27.98 3.19
C ALA A 384 -14.26 27.47 4.62
N LEU A 385 -13.13 27.80 5.24
CA LEU A 385 -12.89 27.58 6.66
C LEU A 385 -13.24 28.84 7.44
N ALA A 386 -13.88 28.68 8.59
CA ALA A 386 -14.05 29.79 9.53
C ALA A 386 -12.68 30.19 10.09
N GLU A 387 -12.47 31.49 10.30
CA GLU A 387 -11.33 31.97 11.06
C GLU A 387 -11.47 31.48 12.52
N PHE A 388 -10.40 30.94 13.09
CA PHE A 388 -10.36 30.66 14.52
C PHE A 388 -10.41 31.99 15.26
N ALA A 389 -11.42 32.19 16.11
CA ALA A 389 -11.44 33.31 17.04
C ALA A 389 -10.23 33.18 17.98
N ALA A 390 -9.37 34.20 17.97
CA ALA A 390 -8.14 34.26 18.74
C ALA A 390 -8.37 34.32 20.26
#